data_AF-A0A559JN81-F1
#
_entry.id   AF-A0A559JN81-F1
#
_cell.length_a   1.000
_cell.length_b   1.000
_cell.length_c   1.000
_cell.angle_alpha   90.00
_cell.angle_beta   90.00
_cell.angle_gamma   90.00
#
_symmetry.space_group_name_H-M   'P 1'
#
loop_
_entity.id
_entity.type
_entity.pdbx_description
1 polymer ?
#
loop_
_entity_poly.entity_id
_entity_poly.type
_entity_poly.pdbx_seq_one_letter_code
_entity_poly.pdbx_strand_id
1 'polypeptide(L)'
;MSLIANFPKKLLDEHKNWHHARHRVDIQDPMPGYGLDFLQFHRNFIAKALAWYNKKGMDPSLVEPWASVPEDIRRAPCFDQAAEARILFQPESFASADELGRFIESSSIHGCIHQEAARSFSDPDINDFDVAPHDTVFYNIHGMIDRWYRNWEGLGSFRAEGGYWYGSFEGEGDEILLYNSLLGDWWLGKLRQIRDAALKQVETRVEWTAVGDSRGFGAVNDGRRFRIWDADGDGKLEVLFQQPQQGGWVEGKVKNGRIRWQSVQLQPCGAPSGSMSDRVKT
;
A
#
# COMPACT_ATOMS: atom_id res chain seq x y z
N MET A 1 -14.96 19.40 8.73
CA MET A 1 -13.88 20.23 8.15
C MET A 1 -12.61 19.42 8.26
N SER A 2 -11.94 19.19 7.15
CA SER A 2 -10.75 18.34 7.00
C SER A 2 -9.43 19.11 7.18
N LEU A 3 -9.49 20.42 7.41
CA LEU A 3 -8.32 21.27 7.63
C LEU A 3 -7.56 20.93 8.93
N ILE A 4 -6.26 20.72 8.82
CA ILE A 4 -5.32 20.50 9.91
C ILE A 4 -4.79 21.84 10.43
N ALA A 5 -5.23 22.23 11.62
CA ALA A 5 -4.80 23.48 12.24
C ALA A 5 -3.28 23.49 12.53
N ASN A 6 -2.65 24.64 12.26
CA ASN A 6 -1.22 24.88 12.48
C ASN A 6 -0.28 23.91 11.73
N PHE A 7 -0.70 23.48 10.54
CA PHE A 7 0.12 22.61 9.70
C PHE A 7 1.50 23.24 9.40
N PRO A 8 2.62 22.49 9.47
CA PRO A 8 3.94 23.09 9.38
C PRO A 8 4.22 23.68 8.00
N LYS A 9 4.50 24.99 7.94
CA LYS A 9 4.87 25.67 6.69
C LYS A 9 6.01 24.97 5.96
N LYS A 10 7.00 24.45 6.69
CA LYS A 10 8.13 23.72 6.10
C LYS A 10 7.68 22.48 5.30
N LEU A 11 6.65 21.77 5.76
CA LEU A 11 6.11 20.61 5.05
C LEU A 11 5.29 21.05 3.83
N LEU A 12 4.51 22.13 3.92
CA LEU A 12 3.84 22.72 2.75
C LEU A 12 4.86 23.14 1.68
N ASP A 13 5.91 23.85 2.10
CA ASP A 13 6.96 24.29 1.19
C ASP A 13 7.69 23.10 0.54
N GLU A 14 7.91 21.99 1.27
CA GLU A 14 8.53 20.78 0.73
C GLU A 14 7.69 20.15 -0.39
N HIS A 15 6.39 19.97 -0.14
CA HIS A 15 5.43 19.45 -1.12
C HIS A 15 5.33 20.33 -2.36
N LYS A 16 5.06 21.62 -2.13
CA LYS A 16 4.98 22.64 -3.16
C LYS A 16 6.23 22.65 -4.05
N ASN A 17 7.41 22.69 -3.44
CA ASN A 17 8.66 22.72 -4.20
C ASN A 17 8.87 21.46 -5.03
N TRP A 18 8.47 20.27 -4.54
CA TRP A 18 8.56 19.03 -5.30
C TRP A 18 7.68 19.05 -6.54
N HIS A 19 6.40 19.45 -6.40
CA HIS A 19 5.46 19.59 -7.52
C HIS A 19 5.90 20.68 -8.50
N HIS A 20 6.32 21.85 -8.02
CA HIS A 20 6.80 22.93 -8.87
C HIS A 20 8.04 22.56 -9.68
N ALA A 21 8.96 21.78 -9.11
CA ALA A 21 10.11 21.28 -9.87
C ALA A 21 9.72 20.30 -10.99
N ARG A 22 8.50 19.75 -10.94
CA ARG A 22 7.97 18.73 -11.87
C ARG A 22 6.74 19.19 -12.65
N HIS A 23 6.30 20.45 -12.50
CA HIS A 23 5.10 21.01 -13.11
C HIS A 23 5.11 21.00 -14.66
N ARG A 24 6.30 20.78 -15.26
CA ARG A 24 6.53 20.75 -16.71
C ARG A 24 6.62 19.34 -17.28
N VAL A 25 6.50 18.32 -16.44
CA VAL A 25 6.50 16.95 -16.89
C VAL A 25 5.17 16.72 -17.62
N ASP A 26 5.26 16.33 -18.89
CA ASP A 26 4.10 15.79 -19.58
C ASP A 26 3.76 14.46 -18.91
N ILE A 27 2.64 14.42 -18.19
CA ILE A 27 2.19 13.21 -17.51
C ILE A 27 1.88 12.07 -18.49
N GLN A 28 1.70 12.36 -19.78
CA GLN A 28 1.51 11.36 -20.83
C GLN A 28 2.84 10.85 -21.42
N ASP A 29 3.95 11.57 -21.22
CA ASP A 29 5.31 11.13 -21.60
C ASP A 29 6.38 11.59 -20.57
N PRO A 30 6.31 11.09 -19.32
CA PRO A 30 7.20 11.55 -18.27
C PRO A 30 8.59 10.90 -18.37
N MET A 31 9.63 11.64 -17.95
CA MET A 31 11.01 11.15 -17.95
C MET A 31 11.16 9.82 -17.18
N PRO A 32 12.07 8.92 -17.59
CA PRO A 32 12.39 7.72 -16.82
C PRO A 32 12.73 8.05 -15.36
N GLY A 33 12.20 7.28 -14.41
CA GLY A 33 12.35 7.52 -12.98
C GLY A 33 11.29 8.43 -12.34
N TYR A 34 10.47 9.14 -13.11
CA TYR A 34 9.42 10.02 -12.58
C TYR A 34 8.41 9.27 -11.70
N GLY A 35 7.94 8.11 -12.13
CA GLY A 35 6.93 7.36 -11.38
C GLY A 35 7.48 6.85 -10.06
N LEU A 36 8.74 6.40 -10.05
CA LEU A 36 9.40 5.97 -8.82
C LEU A 36 9.57 7.14 -7.85
N ASP A 37 10.02 8.28 -8.36
CA ASP A 37 10.20 9.51 -7.58
C ASP A 37 8.86 10.02 -7.00
N PHE A 38 7.77 9.97 -7.78
CA PHE A 38 6.42 10.25 -7.29
C PHE A 38 6.03 9.36 -6.10
N LEU A 39 6.15 8.05 -6.26
CA LEU A 39 5.77 7.09 -5.22
C LEU A 39 6.62 7.25 -3.95
N GLN A 40 7.95 7.37 -4.11
CA GLN A 40 8.87 7.51 -2.98
C GLN A 40 8.73 8.85 -2.28
N PHE A 41 8.53 9.94 -3.03
CA PHE A 41 8.32 11.26 -2.44
C PHE A 41 7.07 11.25 -1.54
N HIS A 42 5.92 10.83 -2.07
CA HIS A 42 4.67 10.88 -1.31
C HIS A 42 4.70 9.94 -0.11
N ARG A 43 5.23 8.71 -0.23
CA ARG A 43 5.46 7.80 0.92
C ARG A 43 6.27 8.48 2.03
N ASN A 44 7.41 9.06 1.69
CA ASN A 44 8.29 9.71 2.66
C ASN A 44 7.65 10.97 3.25
N PHE A 45 6.94 11.73 2.43
CA PHE A 45 6.25 12.95 2.83
C PHE A 45 5.14 12.66 3.84
N ILE A 46 4.22 11.73 3.53
CA ILE A 46 3.12 11.37 4.45
C ILE A 46 3.68 10.80 5.75
N ALA A 47 4.74 9.98 5.71
CA ALA A 47 5.37 9.46 6.93
C ALA A 47 5.91 10.58 7.83
N LYS A 48 6.60 11.58 7.26
CA LYS A 48 7.10 12.76 7.99
C LYS A 48 5.97 13.60 8.58
N ALA A 49 4.94 13.87 7.80
CA ALA A 49 3.80 14.68 8.22
C ALA A 49 2.96 13.97 9.30
N LEU A 50 2.68 12.68 9.14
CA LEU A 50 1.95 11.88 10.13
C LEU A 50 2.75 11.71 11.44
N ALA A 51 4.08 11.63 11.39
CA ALA A 51 4.90 11.64 12.60
C ALA A 51 4.75 12.96 13.39
N TRP A 52 4.69 14.10 12.69
CA TRP A 52 4.37 15.38 13.33
C TRP A 52 2.94 15.44 13.86
N TYR A 53 1.97 15.00 13.06
CA TYR A 53 0.53 14.98 13.39
C TYR A 53 0.27 14.18 14.68
N ASN A 54 0.83 12.97 14.76
CA ASN A 54 0.74 12.10 15.93
C ASN A 54 1.42 12.73 17.16
N LYS A 55 2.59 13.38 16.98
CA LYS A 55 3.27 14.08 18.07
C LYS A 55 2.46 15.27 18.61
N LYS A 56 1.58 15.85 17.81
CA LYS A 56 0.64 16.91 18.23
C LYS A 56 -0.60 16.37 18.95
N GLY A 57 -0.76 15.04 19.06
CA GLY A 57 -1.92 14.43 19.70
C GLY A 57 -3.21 14.63 18.92
N MET A 58 -3.10 14.82 17.59
CA MET A 58 -4.25 14.92 16.70
C MET A 58 -4.86 13.54 16.46
N ASP A 59 -6.13 13.50 16.06
CA ASP A 59 -6.90 12.25 15.92
C ASP A 59 -6.43 11.44 14.71
N PRO A 60 -5.79 10.27 14.89
CA PRO A 60 -5.28 9.48 13.79
C PRO A 60 -6.37 8.92 12.86
N SER A 61 -7.62 8.78 13.35
CA SER A 61 -8.71 8.23 12.54
C SER A 61 -9.09 9.12 11.35
N LEU A 62 -8.80 10.43 11.43
CA LEU A 62 -9.09 11.37 10.35
C LEU A 62 -8.13 11.23 9.17
N VAL A 63 -6.95 10.67 9.38
CA VAL A 63 -5.86 10.55 8.38
C VAL A 63 -5.61 9.10 7.97
N GLU A 64 -6.51 8.18 8.33
CA GLU A 64 -6.40 6.77 7.95
C GLU A 64 -6.48 6.61 6.42
N PRO A 65 -5.58 5.81 5.81
CA PRO A 65 -5.67 5.50 4.39
C PRO A 65 -7.05 5.00 4.00
N TRP A 66 -7.62 5.51 2.90
CA TRP A 66 -8.83 4.90 2.36
C TRP A 66 -8.58 3.44 1.98
N ALA A 67 -9.52 2.57 2.33
CA ALA A 67 -9.46 1.15 1.95
C ALA A 67 -9.62 0.95 0.44
N SER A 68 -10.45 1.80 -0.18
CA SER A 68 -10.71 1.88 -1.61
C SER A 68 -11.11 3.30 -1.97
N VAL A 69 -11.10 3.64 -3.25
CA VAL A 69 -11.65 4.91 -3.72
C VAL A 69 -13.13 5.00 -3.31
N PRO A 70 -13.57 6.12 -2.70
CA PRO A 70 -14.99 6.35 -2.40
C PRO A 70 -15.88 6.17 -3.63
N GLU A 71 -17.04 5.55 -3.44
CA GLU A 71 -17.89 5.11 -4.55
C GLU A 71 -18.46 6.28 -5.38
N ASP A 72 -18.67 7.44 -4.76
CA ASP A 72 -19.06 8.68 -5.43
C ASP A 72 -17.95 9.18 -6.38
N ILE A 73 -16.69 9.14 -5.94
CA ILE A 73 -15.52 9.45 -6.77
C ILE A 73 -15.35 8.39 -7.87
N ARG A 74 -15.48 7.11 -7.53
CA ARG A 74 -15.31 5.98 -8.46
C ARG A 74 -16.36 5.97 -9.60
N ARG A 75 -17.53 6.59 -9.36
CA ARG A 75 -18.59 6.79 -10.37
C ARG A 75 -18.42 8.05 -11.21
N ALA A 76 -17.46 8.91 -10.88
CA ALA A 76 -17.25 10.14 -11.62
C ALA A 76 -16.80 9.85 -13.07
N PRO A 77 -17.24 10.65 -14.05
CA PRO A 77 -16.89 10.43 -15.45
C PRO A 77 -15.38 10.45 -15.76
N CYS A 78 -14.57 11.12 -14.94
CA CYS A 78 -13.12 11.17 -15.12
C CYS A 78 -12.39 9.93 -14.59
N PHE A 79 -13.07 9.07 -13.81
CA PHE A 79 -12.42 8.00 -13.08
C PHE A 79 -12.27 6.75 -13.94
N ASP A 80 -11.03 6.31 -14.17
CA ASP A 80 -10.75 5.09 -14.92
C ASP A 80 -10.80 3.84 -14.02
N GLN A 81 -11.97 3.19 -13.99
CA GLN A 81 -12.16 1.95 -13.24
C GLN A 81 -11.34 0.77 -13.78
N ALA A 82 -10.96 0.78 -15.06
CA ALA A 82 -10.11 -0.27 -15.62
C ALA A 82 -8.66 -0.09 -15.16
N ALA A 83 -8.19 1.15 -15.04
CA ALA A 83 -6.90 1.47 -14.45
C ALA A 83 -6.83 1.06 -12.97
N GLU A 84 -7.86 1.42 -12.18
CA GLU A 84 -7.98 0.95 -10.80
C GLU A 84 -7.94 -0.59 -10.72
N ALA A 85 -8.71 -1.27 -11.58
CA ALA A 85 -8.73 -2.72 -11.63
C ALA A 85 -7.36 -3.34 -11.98
N ARG A 86 -6.58 -2.71 -12.88
CA ARG A 86 -5.21 -3.17 -13.19
C ARG A 86 -4.29 -3.03 -11.98
N ILE A 87 -4.34 -1.90 -11.27
CA ILE A 87 -3.55 -1.66 -10.04
C ILE A 87 -3.93 -2.68 -8.96
N LEU A 88 -5.23 -2.93 -8.77
CA LEU A 88 -5.74 -3.78 -7.70
C LEU A 88 -5.69 -5.28 -8.02
N PHE A 89 -5.84 -5.72 -9.26
CA PHE A 89 -6.03 -7.13 -9.59
C PHE A 89 -4.98 -7.71 -10.54
N GLN A 90 -4.17 -6.86 -11.18
CA GLN A 90 -3.08 -7.27 -12.05
C GLN A 90 -1.80 -6.45 -11.79
N PRO A 91 -1.40 -6.21 -10.52
CA PRO A 91 -0.22 -5.39 -10.24
C PRO A 91 1.07 -5.97 -10.83
N GLU A 92 1.14 -7.28 -11.08
CA GLU A 92 2.26 -7.95 -11.76
C GLU A 92 2.45 -7.50 -13.22
N SER A 93 1.45 -6.82 -13.78
CA SER A 93 1.53 -6.23 -15.12
C SER A 93 2.41 -4.97 -15.19
N PHE A 94 2.92 -4.47 -14.06
CA PHE A 94 3.88 -3.37 -14.04
C PHE A 94 5.29 -3.93 -13.83
N ALA A 95 6.19 -3.70 -14.79
CA ALA A 95 7.55 -4.22 -14.78
C ALA A 95 8.45 -3.53 -13.75
N SER A 96 8.07 -2.35 -13.26
CA SER A 96 8.82 -1.59 -12.26
C SER A 96 7.91 -0.65 -11.47
N ALA A 97 8.38 -0.23 -10.28
CA ALA A 97 7.74 0.83 -9.49
C ALA A 97 7.62 2.13 -10.29
N ASP A 98 8.58 2.40 -11.17
CA ASP A 98 8.55 3.55 -12.07
C ASP A 98 7.39 3.46 -13.09
N GLU A 99 7.14 2.28 -13.64
CA GLU A 99 5.97 2.06 -14.50
C GLU A 99 4.65 2.18 -13.73
N LEU A 100 4.56 1.60 -12.53
CA LEU A 100 3.38 1.73 -11.68
C LEU A 100 3.07 3.21 -11.34
N GLY A 101 4.08 3.95 -10.88
CA GLY A 101 3.91 5.35 -10.48
C GLY A 101 3.49 6.23 -11.66
N ARG A 102 4.11 6.04 -12.84
CA ARG A 102 3.69 6.72 -14.07
C ARG A 102 2.25 6.39 -14.42
N PHE A 103 1.87 5.12 -14.33
CA PHE A 103 0.51 4.69 -14.67
C PHE A 103 -0.54 5.32 -13.74
N ILE A 104 -0.26 5.40 -12.43
CA ILE A 104 -1.15 6.07 -11.46
C ILE A 104 -1.33 7.56 -11.81
N GLU A 105 -0.26 8.24 -12.21
CA GLU A 105 -0.31 9.65 -12.61
C GLU A 105 -0.99 9.87 -13.96
N SER A 106 -0.75 9.00 -14.95
CA SER A 106 -1.14 9.22 -16.35
C SER A 106 -2.52 8.67 -16.72
N SER A 107 -3.02 7.67 -15.98
CA SER A 107 -4.32 7.01 -16.24
C SER A 107 -5.53 7.81 -15.75
N SER A 108 -5.36 9.10 -15.43
CA SER A 108 -6.39 9.99 -14.88
C SER A 108 -6.94 9.62 -13.50
N ILE A 109 -6.60 8.44 -12.95
CA ILE A 109 -7.06 7.98 -11.63
C ILE A 109 -6.66 8.96 -10.52
N HIS A 110 -5.37 9.31 -10.41
CA HIS A 110 -4.89 10.16 -9.33
C HIS A 110 -5.49 11.58 -9.40
N GLY A 111 -5.43 12.21 -10.59
CA GLY A 111 -6.00 13.55 -10.79
C GLY A 111 -7.51 13.60 -10.57
N CYS A 112 -8.25 12.58 -11.03
CA CYS A 112 -9.70 12.51 -10.82
C CYS A 112 -10.05 12.32 -9.33
N ILE A 113 -9.26 11.53 -8.57
CA ILE A 113 -9.47 11.40 -7.12
C ILE A 113 -9.35 12.76 -6.42
N HIS A 114 -8.30 13.54 -6.70
CA HIS A 114 -8.15 14.88 -6.12
C HIS A 114 -9.29 15.81 -6.53
N GLN A 115 -9.63 15.85 -7.82
CA GLN A 115 -10.68 16.71 -8.35
C GLN A 115 -12.05 16.41 -7.72
N GLU A 116 -12.42 15.14 -7.65
CA GLU A 116 -13.73 14.74 -7.13
C GLU A 116 -13.77 14.74 -5.61
N ALA A 117 -12.66 14.45 -4.91
CA ALA A 117 -12.59 14.67 -3.47
C ALA A 117 -12.80 16.15 -3.13
N ALA A 118 -12.14 17.07 -3.83
CA ALA A 118 -12.35 18.51 -3.62
C ALA A 118 -13.81 18.93 -3.81
N ARG A 119 -14.51 18.32 -4.77
CA ARG A 119 -15.95 18.53 -4.99
C ARG A 119 -16.81 17.92 -3.88
N SER A 120 -16.64 16.63 -3.60
CA SER A 120 -17.45 15.88 -2.63
C SER A 120 -17.32 16.45 -1.21
N PHE A 121 -16.12 16.88 -0.82
CA PHE A 121 -15.87 17.48 0.50
C PHE A 121 -16.07 19.00 0.54
N SER A 122 -16.39 19.63 -0.61
CA SER A 122 -16.49 21.09 -0.76
C SER A 122 -15.22 21.82 -0.26
N ASP A 123 -14.06 21.23 -0.55
CA ASP A 123 -12.77 21.71 -0.11
C ASP A 123 -11.81 21.80 -1.31
N PRO A 124 -11.63 23.01 -1.89
CA PRO A 124 -10.79 23.17 -3.08
C PRO A 124 -9.31 22.92 -2.80
N ASP A 125 -8.88 23.01 -1.54
CA ASP A 125 -7.47 22.89 -1.18
C ASP A 125 -6.94 21.48 -1.44
N ILE A 126 -7.81 20.46 -1.38
CA ILE A 126 -7.49 19.05 -1.73
C ILE A 126 -6.93 18.93 -3.16
N ASN A 127 -7.36 19.79 -4.09
CA ASN A 127 -6.94 19.76 -5.49
C ASN A 127 -5.90 20.86 -5.84
N ASP A 128 -5.29 21.47 -4.83
CA ASP A 128 -4.23 22.47 -5.01
C ASP A 128 -2.90 21.96 -4.45
N PHE A 129 -1.92 21.72 -5.34
CA PHE A 129 -0.60 21.22 -4.98
C PHE A 129 0.15 22.10 -3.97
N ASP A 130 -0.19 23.39 -3.87
CA ASP A 130 0.49 24.30 -2.93
C ASP A 130 0.04 24.13 -1.49
N VAL A 131 -1.20 23.64 -1.28
CA VAL A 131 -1.84 23.65 0.03
C VAL A 131 -2.40 22.31 0.49
N ALA A 132 -2.72 21.38 -0.43
CA ALA A 132 -3.36 20.09 -0.15
C ALA A 132 -2.83 19.33 1.09
N PRO A 133 -1.52 19.29 1.40
CA PRO A 133 -1.02 18.61 2.61
C PRO A 133 -1.60 19.07 3.95
N HIS A 134 -2.20 20.26 4.03
CA HIS A 134 -2.85 20.72 5.26
C HIS A 134 -4.25 20.10 5.46
N ASP A 135 -4.73 19.24 4.57
CA ASP A 135 -6.05 18.63 4.62
C ASP A 135 -5.93 17.14 4.98
N THR A 136 -6.83 16.61 5.82
CA THR A 136 -6.80 15.21 6.23
C THR A 136 -7.04 14.24 5.05
N VAL A 137 -7.86 14.65 4.06
CA VAL A 137 -8.18 13.88 2.86
C VAL A 137 -6.96 13.62 1.99
N PHE A 138 -5.98 14.52 1.99
CA PHE A 138 -4.68 14.29 1.34
C PHE A 138 -4.02 13.00 1.87
N TYR A 139 -4.07 12.75 3.18
CA TYR A 139 -3.48 11.55 3.79
C TYR A 139 -4.30 10.30 3.51
N ASN A 140 -5.63 10.43 3.45
CA ASN A 140 -6.48 9.31 3.07
C ASN A 140 -6.17 8.84 1.64
N ILE A 141 -5.99 9.78 0.69
CA ILE A 141 -5.66 9.52 -0.72
C ILE A 141 -4.24 8.96 -0.86
N HIS A 142 -3.22 9.67 -0.36
CA HIS A 142 -1.84 9.25 -0.57
C HIS A 142 -1.45 8.03 0.28
N GLY A 143 -2.12 7.81 1.41
CA GLY A 143 -2.02 6.56 2.16
C GLY A 143 -2.56 5.35 1.38
N MET A 144 -3.68 5.53 0.65
CA MET A 144 -4.25 4.50 -0.22
C MET A 144 -3.31 4.21 -1.41
N ILE A 145 -2.74 5.24 -2.04
CA ILE A 145 -1.75 5.09 -3.12
C ILE A 145 -0.49 4.38 -2.60
N ASP A 146 -0.01 4.74 -1.41
CA ASP A 146 1.11 4.05 -0.79
C ASP A 146 0.78 2.57 -0.49
N ARG A 147 -0.46 2.25 -0.09
CA ARG A 147 -0.92 0.86 0.03
C ARG A 147 -0.87 0.12 -1.31
N TRP A 148 -1.30 0.75 -2.41
CA TRP A 148 -1.16 0.15 -3.74
C TRP A 148 0.30 -0.12 -4.12
N TYR A 149 1.19 0.83 -3.82
CA TYR A 149 2.62 0.67 -4.05
C TYR A 149 3.23 -0.45 -3.20
N ARG A 150 2.92 -0.49 -1.89
CA ARG A 150 3.37 -1.58 -1.00
C ARG A 150 2.85 -2.94 -1.44
N ASN A 151 1.62 -3.03 -1.97
CA ASN A 151 1.14 -4.27 -2.57
C ASN A 151 1.96 -4.67 -3.80
N TRP A 152 2.32 -3.73 -4.68
CA TRP A 152 3.18 -4.04 -5.82
C TRP A 152 4.57 -4.51 -5.38
N GLU A 153 5.18 -3.86 -4.39
CA GLU A 153 6.44 -4.32 -3.77
C GLU A 153 6.29 -5.70 -3.14
N GLY A 154 5.13 -5.94 -2.52
CA GLY A 154 4.68 -7.20 -1.94
C GLY A 154 4.35 -8.28 -2.97
N LEU A 155 4.37 -8.04 -4.28
CA LEU A 155 4.24 -9.15 -5.23
C LEU A 155 5.39 -10.14 -5.11
N GLY A 156 6.59 -9.62 -4.83
CA GLY A 156 7.81 -10.41 -4.85
C GLY A 156 7.92 -11.26 -6.11
N SER A 157 8.74 -12.29 -6.07
CA SER A 157 8.75 -13.28 -7.15
C SER A 157 8.94 -14.65 -6.56
N PHE A 158 8.02 -15.57 -6.88
CA PHE A 158 8.32 -16.97 -6.72
C PHE A 158 9.44 -17.36 -7.71
N ARG A 159 10.42 -18.07 -7.20
CA ARG A 159 11.50 -18.77 -7.91
C ARG A 159 11.34 -20.27 -7.66
N ALA A 160 12.13 -21.08 -8.35
CA ALA A 160 12.10 -22.53 -8.18
C ALA A 160 12.29 -22.94 -6.69
N GLU A 161 13.23 -22.29 -6.01
CA GLU A 161 13.57 -22.54 -4.61
C GLU A 161 12.71 -21.80 -3.55
N GLY A 162 11.73 -20.97 -3.93
CA GLY A 162 10.97 -20.22 -2.94
C GLY A 162 10.42 -18.89 -3.43
N GLY A 163 10.31 -17.92 -2.55
CA GLY A 163 9.93 -16.54 -2.88
C GLY A 163 10.44 -15.58 -1.82
N TYR A 164 10.58 -14.31 -2.18
CA TYR A 164 10.84 -13.27 -1.19
C TYR A 164 10.06 -12.01 -1.52
N TRP A 165 9.72 -11.27 -0.47
CA TRP A 165 8.87 -10.10 -0.49
C TRP A 165 9.41 -9.05 0.45
N TYR A 166 9.40 -7.79 0.04
CA TYR A 166 9.82 -6.67 0.87
C TYR A 166 8.61 -5.92 1.38
N GLY A 167 8.65 -5.48 2.64
CA GLY A 167 7.64 -4.57 3.18
C GLY A 167 7.49 -4.67 4.69
N SER A 168 6.40 -4.11 5.20
CA SER A 168 6.08 -4.06 6.63
C SER A 168 5.28 -5.31 7.01
N PHE A 169 5.93 -6.36 7.53
CA PHE A 169 5.22 -7.60 7.94
C PHE A 169 4.90 -7.61 9.42
N GLU A 170 5.81 -7.10 10.25
CA GLU A 170 5.64 -6.96 11.69
C GLU A 170 6.00 -5.54 12.17
N GLY A 171 7.10 -4.99 11.65
CA GLY A 171 7.63 -3.66 11.97
C GLY A 171 7.17 -2.54 11.04
N GLU A 172 7.80 -1.38 11.14
CA GLU A 172 7.49 -0.16 10.36
C GLU A 172 8.24 -0.09 9.02
N GLY A 173 8.37 -1.23 8.33
CA GLY A 173 9.14 -1.37 7.10
C GLY A 173 10.58 -1.84 7.33
N ASP A 174 11.33 -2.01 6.23
CA ASP A 174 12.69 -2.59 6.22
C ASP A 174 12.75 -4.07 6.62
N GLU A 175 11.77 -4.85 6.17
CA GLU A 175 11.71 -6.29 6.41
C GLU A 175 11.58 -7.06 5.09
N ILE A 176 12.12 -8.29 5.08
CA ILE A 176 12.05 -9.23 3.97
C ILE A 176 11.39 -10.51 4.47
N LEU A 177 10.23 -10.85 3.93
CA LEU A 177 9.64 -12.16 4.12
C LEU A 177 10.19 -13.10 3.06
N LEU A 178 10.71 -14.26 3.47
CA LEU A 178 11.24 -15.29 2.60
C LEU A 178 10.48 -16.59 2.82
N TYR A 179 10.04 -17.19 1.74
CA TYR A 179 9.49 -18.55 1.68
C TYR A 179 10.52 -19.46 1.03
N ASN A 180 10.79 -20.60 1.64
CA ASN A 180 11.61 -21.65 1.04
C ASN A 180 10.70 -22.81 0.61
N SER A 181 10.63 -23.04 -0.70
CA SER A 181 9.70 -24.03 -1.29
C SER A 181 10.10 -25.48 -1.00
N LEU A 182 11.38 -25.74 -0.73
CA LEU A 182 11.90 -27.08 -0.45
C LEU A 182 11.46 -27.58 0.93
N LEU A 183 11.37 -26.68 1.91
CA LEU A 183 11.04 -27.01 3.29
C LEU A 183 9.63 -26.53 3.69
N GLY A 184 9.04 -25.63 2.92
CA GLY A 184 7.74 -25.03 3.21
C GLY A 184 7.78 -24.04 4.38
N ASP A 185 8.96 -23.56 4.77
CA ASP A 185 9.17 -22.65 5.89
C ASP A 185 9.30 -21.18 5.47
N TRP A 186 8.99 -20.31 6.42
CA TRP A 186 8.92 -18.88 6.28
C TRP A 186 9.90 -18.22 7.24
N TRP A 187 10.63 -17.23 6.74
CA TRP A 187 11.66 -16.48 7.45
C TRP A 187 11.41 -15.00 7.30
N LEU A 188 11.55 -14.25 8.40
CA LEU A 188 11.52 -12.80 8.38
C LEU A 188 12.93 -12.28 8.60
N GLY A 189 13.43 -11.54 7.63
CA GLY A 189 14.68 -10.80 7.68
C GLY A 189 14.42 -9.35 8.07
N LYS A 190 15.09 -8.83 9.09
CA LYS A 190 15.04 -7.40 9.44
C LYS A 190 16.35 -6.72 9.05
N LEU A 191 16.27 -5.62 8.30
CA LEU A 191 17.46 -4.88 7.92
C LEU A 191 18.00 -4.12 9.14
N ARG A 192 19.30 -4.25 9.37
CA ARG A 192 20.06 -3.58 10.43
C ARG A 192 21.22 -2.85 9.80
N GLN A 193 21.28 -1.53 10.01
CA GLN A 193 22.48 -0.77 9.72
C GLN A 193 23.47 -0.92 10.87
N ILE A 194 24.63 -1.47 10.57
CA ILE A 194 25.76 -1.53 11.47
C ILE A 194 26.73 -0.43 11.05
N ARG A 195 27.00 0.49 11.97
CA ARG A 195 28.00 1.54 11.75
C ARG A 195 29.32 1.08 12.32
N ASP A 196 30.31 0.93 11.45
CA ASP A 196 31.69 0.79 11.90
C ASP A 196 32.26 2.21 12.13
N ALA A 197 32.41 2.57 13.40
CA ALA A 197 32.93 3.87 13.81
C ALA A 197 34.41 4.08 13.41
N ALA A 198 35.17 3.00 13.21
CA ALA A 198 36.58 3.07 12.81
C ALA A 198 36.74 3.23 11.28
N LEU A 199 35.86 2.61 10.49
CA LEU A 199 35.95 2.62 9.02
C LEU A 199 35.08 3.69 8.33
N LYS A 200 34.24 4.43 9.07
CA LYS A 200 33.23 5.35 8.50
C LYS A 200 32.34 4.68 7.43
N GLN A 201 32.19 3.35 7.51
CA GLN A 201 31.35 2.58 6.61
C GLN A 201 30.05 2.21 7.31
N VAL A 202 28.97 2.22 6.54
CA VAL A 202 27.67 1.72 6.95
C VAL A 202 27.46 0.40 6.21
N GLU A 203 27.40 -0.69 6.95
CA GLU A 203 27.06 -2.01 6.41
C GLU A 203 25.59 -2.28 6.73
N THR A 204 24.82 -2.74 5.75
CA THR A 204 23.45 -3.22 5.96
C THR A 204 23.50 -4.74 6.06
N ARG A 205 23.07 -5.28 7.20
CA ARG A 205 22.90 -6.73 7.40
C ARG A 205 21.43 -7.08 7.54
N VAL A 206 21.09 -8.33 7.21
CA VAL A 206 19.75 -8.87 7.41
C VAL A 206 19.81 -9.89 8.56
N GLU A 207 19.05 -9.65 9.62
CA GLU A 207 18.87 -10.59 10.72
C GLU A 207 17.67 -11.49 10.42
N TRP A 208 17.94 -12.77 10.13
CA TRP A 208 16.90 -13.74 9.75
C TRP A 208 16.36 -14.49 10.97
N THR A 209 15.04 -14.59 11.06
CA THR A 209 14.33 -15.38 12.07
C THR A 209 13.31 -16.27 11.39
N ALA A 210 13.28 -17.56 11.72
CA ALA A 210 12.21 -18.45 11.28
C ALA A 210 10.89 -18.05 11.94
N VAL A 211 9.87 -17.74 11.15
CA VAL A 211 8.55 -17.29 11.63
C VAL A 211 7.48 -18.36 11.53
N GLY A 212 7.71 -19.46 10.81
CA GLY A 212 6.82 -20.61 10.80
C GLY A 212 6.84 -21.37 9.48
N ASP A 213 5.80 -22.14 9.20
CA ASP A 213 5.71 -22.95 7.99
C ASP A 213 4.28 -23.01 7.45
N SER A 214 4.13 -23.31 6.15
CA SER A 214 2.85 -23.50 5.47
C SER A 214 2.67 -24.93 4.96
N ARG A 215 3.40 -25.92 5.51
CA ARG A 215 3.43 -27.30 5.00
C ARG A 215 2.07 -27.96 4.97
N GLY A 216 1.21 -27.64 5.94
CA GLY A 216 -0.18 -28.12 6.00
C GLY A 216 -1.05 -27.72 4.81
N PHE A 217 -0.62 -26.73 4.01
CA PHE A 217 -1.32 -26.25 2.81
C PHE A 217 -0.65 -26.71 1.50
N GLY A 218 0.41 -27.51 1.59
CA GLY A 218 1.28 -27.82 0.46
C GLY A 218 2.19 -26.65 0.07
N ALA A 219 2.94 -26.83 -1.02
CA ALA A 219 3.83 -25.79 -1.54
C ALA A 219 3.01 -24.61 -2.06
N VAL A 220 3.31 -23.38 -1.61
CA VAL A 220 2.58 -22.18 -2.05
C VAL A 220 3.06 -21.62 -3.39
N ASN A 221 4.21 -22.07 -3.89
CA ASN A 221 4.74 -21.72 -5.21
C ASN A 221 4.23 -22.66 -6.34
N ASP A 222 3.11 -23.34 -6.11
CA ASP A 222 2.52 -24.31 -7.03
C ASP A 222 1.62 -23.68 -8.13
N GLY A 223 1.65 -22.35 -8.25
CA GLY A 223 0.83 -21.60 -9.21
C GLY A 223 -0.59 -21.30 -8.72
N ARG A 224 -0.94 -21.63 -7.47
CA ARG A 224 -2.19 -21.16 -6.86
C ARG A 224 -2.26 -19.64 -6.82
N ARG A 225 -3.47 -19.10 -6.69
CA ARG A 225 -3.65 -17.67 -6.43
C ARG A 225 -2.97 -17.32 -5.12
N PHE A 226 -2.06 -16.36 -5.17
CA PHE A 226 -1.21 -15.95 -4.07
C PHE A 226 -1.04 -14.43 -4.11
N ARG A 227 -0.92 -13.81 -2.94
CA ARG A 227 -0.67 -12.39 -2.80
C ARG A 227 0.02 -12.08 -1.48
N ILE A 228 0.85 -11.05 -1.44
CA ILE A 228 1.14 -10.35 -0.18
C ILE A 228 0.38 -9.03 -0.18
N TRP A 229 -0.42 -8.78 0.84
CA TRP A 229 -1.35 -7.65 0.86
C TRP A 229 -1.71 -7.28 2.30
N ASP A 230 -1.93 -5.99 2.55
CA ASP A 230 -2.51 -5.44 3.80
C ASP A 230 -4.01 -5.71 3.86
N ALA A 231 -4.37 -6.91 4.29
CA ALA A 231 -5.70 -7.52 4.14
C ALA A 231 -6.72 -6.94 5.12
N ASP A 232 -6.27 -6.56 6.31
CA ASP A 232 -7.11 -5.97 7.35
C ASP A 232 -6.97 -4.44 7.47
N GLY A 233 -6.05 -3.85 6.70
CA GLY A 233 -5.88 -2.41 6.60
C GLY A 233 -5.07 -1.79 7.74
N ASP A 234 -4.40 -2.59 8.57
CA ASP A 234 -3.59 -2.10 9.69
C ASP A 234 -2.20 -1.59 9.26
N GLY A 235 -1.90 -1.64 7.96
CA GLY A 235 -0.65 -1.18 7.38
C GLY A 235 0.48 -2.20 7.48
N LYS A 236 0.22 -3.42 7.95
CA LYS A 236 1.13 -4.57 7.80
C LYS A 236 0.72 -5.40 6.59
N LEU A 237 1.63 -6.27 6.14
CA LEU A 237 1.46 -7.11 4.97
C LEU A 237 1.23 -8.57 5.42
N GLU A 238 0.19 -9.19 4.88
CA GLU A 238 -0.14 -10.59 5.11
C GLU A 238 0.11 -11.46 3.88
N VAL A 239 0.36 -12.75 4.10
CA VAL A 239 0.39 -13.77 3.06
C VAL A 239 -1.03 -14.25 2.77
N LEU A 240 -1.55 -14.02 1.58
CA LEU A 240 -2.85 -14.52 1.13
C LEU A 240 -2.68 -15.58 0.05
N PHE A 241 -3.37 -16.72 0.15
CA PHE A 241 -3.48 -17.65 -0.96
C PHE A 241 -4.78 -18.43 -0.96
N GLN A 242 -5.18 -18.89 -2.14
CA GLN A 242 -6.35 -19.74 -2.31
C GLN A 242 -5.97 -21.21 -2.13
N GLN A 243 -6.72 -21.95 -1.30
CA GLN A 243 -6.53 -23.39 -1.16
C GLN A 243 -6.95 -24.12 -2.44
N PRO A 244 -6.09 -24.95 -3.06
CA PRO A 244 -6.42 -25.64 -4.30
C PRO A 244 -7.65 -26.55 -4.23
N GLN A 245 -7.89 -27.19 -3.07
CA GLN A 245 -8.93 -28.21 -2.92
C GLN A 245 -10.29 -27.64 -2.49
N GLN A 246 -10.31 -26.56 -1.71
CA GLN A 246 -11.52 -26.02 -1.09
C GLN A 246 -11.94 -24.66 -1.67
N GLY A 247 -11.06 -24.01 -2.44
CA GLY A 247 -11.31 -22.70 -3.04
C GLY A 247 -11.37 -21.53 -2.03
N GLY A 248 -11.30 -21.81 -0.72
CA GLY A 248 -11.24 -20.79 0.32
C GLY A 248 -9.91 -20.05 0.36
N TRP A 249 -9.93 -18.82 0.88
CA TRP A 249 -8.72 -18.03 1.10
C TRP A 249 -8.13 -18.29 2.47
N VAL A 250 -6.81 -18.28 2.54
CA VAL A 250 -6.02 -18.37 3.77
C VAL A 250 -5.16 -17.14 3.87
N GLU A 251 -5.08 -16.59 5.07
CA GLU A 251 -4.23 -15.46 5.43
C GLU A 251 -3.17 -15.92 6.45
N GLY A 252 -1.95 -15.46 6.27
CA GLY A 252 -0.82 -15.63 7.17
C GLY A 252 -0.30 -14.27 7.62
N LYS A 253 -0.57 -13.90 8.88
CA LYS A 253 -0.10 -12.65 9.47
C LYS A 253 1.08 -12.89 10.39
N VAL A 254 2.17 -12.13 10.22
CA VAL A 254 3.33 -12.22 11.11
C VAL A 254 3.08 -11.38 12.36
N LYS A 255 3.08 -12.02 13.53
CA LYS A 255 2.85 -11.36 14.81
C LYS A 255 3.64 -12.05 15.93
N ASN A 256 4.42 -11.27 16.66
CA ASN A 256 5.29 -11.74 17.75
C ASN A 256 6.29 -12.80 17.26
N GLY A 257 6.95 -12.53 16.12
CA GLY A 257 7.95 -13.39 15.50
C GLY A 257 7.39 -14.69 14.93
N ARG A 258 6.07 -14.81 14.74
CA ARG A 258 5.44 -16.00 14.16
C ARG A 258 4.36 -15.67 13.15
N ILE A 259 4.30 -16.42 12.05
CA ILE A 259 3.19 -16.39 11.12
C ILE A 259 2.01 -17.19 11.70
N ARG A 260 0.83 -16.58 11.71
CA ARG A 260 -0.42 -17.22 12.13
C ARG A 260 -1.35 -17.37 10.95
N TRP A 261 -1.75 -18.60 10.68
CA TRP A 261 -2.63 -18.94 9.57
C TRP A 261 -4.08 -18.97 10.00
N GLN A 262 -4.95 -18.34 9.21
CA GLN A 262 -6.39 -18.38 9.40
C GLN A 262 -7.12 -18.42 8.07
N SER A 263 -8.30 -19.04 8.05
CA SER A 263 -9.19 -18.95 6.89
C SER A 263 -9.84 -17.57 6.86
N VAL A 264 -9.91 -16.97 5.68
CA VAL A 264 -10.54 -15.66 5.47
C VAL A 264 -11.60 -15.73 4.37
N GLN A 265 -12.64 -14.92 4.54
CA GLN A 265 -13.68 -14.72 3.55
C GLN A 265 -13.43 -13.36 2.90
N LEU A 266 -13.03 -13.35 1.64
CA LEU A 266 -12.92 -12.10 0.90
C LEU A 266 -14.33 -11.68 0.49
N GLN A 267 -14.84 -10.60 1.09
CA GLN A 267 -16.08 -9.99 0.63
C GLN A 267 -15.79 -9.17 -0.64
N PRO A 268 -16.56 -9.36 -1.73
CA PRO A 268 -16.49 -8.48 -2.86
C PRO A 268 -16.85 -7.05 -2.42
N CYS A 269 -15.93 -6.10 -2.61
CA CYS A 269 -16.28 -4.69 -2.46
C CYS A 269 -17.37 -4.33 -3.48
N GLY A 270 -18.46 -3.71 -3.02
CA GLY A 270 -19.58 -3.28 -3.87
C GLY A 270 -20.75 -4.27 -4.00
N ALA A 271 -20.79 -5.36 -3.23
CA ALA A 271 -22.03 -6.12 -3.10
C ALA A 271 -23.08 -5.23 -2.40
N PRO A 272 -24.25 -4.96 -3.01
CA PRO A 272 -25.31 -4.24 -2.32
C PRO A 272 -25.63 -4.98 -1.03
N SER A 273 -25.77 -4.24 0.07
CA SER A 273 -26.21 -4.77 1.36
C SER A 273 -27.61 -5.38 1.21
N GLY A 274 -27.67 -6.64 0.78
CA GLY A 274 -28.88 -7.39 0.55
C GLY A 274 -29.31 -8.13 1.81
N SER A 275 -30.35 -7.60 2.44
CA SER A 275 -31.36 -8.28 3.25
C SER A 275 -30.88 -9.36 4.23
N MET A 276 -30.74 -8.97 5.50
CA MET A 276 -31.03 -9.90 6.59
C MET A 276 -32.54 -10.18 6.63
N SER A 277 -32.89 -11.47 6.79
CA SER A 277 -34.21 -12.03 7.13
C SER A 277 -35.25 -11.95 5.99
N ASP A 278 -35.84 -13.04 5.51
CA ASP A 278 -36.62 -13.99 6.30
C ASP A 278 -36.46 -15.45 5.87
N ARG A 279 -35.96 -16.29 6.77
CA ARG A 279 -36.41 -17.68 6.86
C ARG A 279 -37.52 -17.73 7.90
N VAL A 280 -38.76 -17.57 7.44
CA VAL A 280 -39.92 -18.02 8.20
C VAL A 280 -39.86 -19.54 8.29
N LYS A 281 -39.82 -20.03 9.53
CA LYS A 281 -40.12 -21.42 9.87
C LYS A 281 -41.59 -21.70 9.51
N THR A 282 -41.81 -22.68 8.65
CA THR A 282 -42.83 -23.75 8.79
C THR A 282 -42.44 -24.90 7.88
#